data_AF-A3BQY7-F1
#
_entry.id   AF-A3BQY7-F1
#
_cell.length_a   1.000
_cell.length_b   1.000
_cell.length_c   1.000
_cell.angle_alpha   90.00
_cell.angle_beta   90.00
_cell.angle_gamma   90.00
#
_symmetry.space_group_name_H-M   'P 1'
#
loop_
_entity.id
_entity.type
_entity.pdbx_description
1 polymer ?
#
loop_
_entity_poly.entity_id
_entity_poly.type
_entity_poly.pdbx_seq_one_letter_code
_entity_poly.pdbx_strand_id
1 'polypeptide(L)'
;MARQPAWLRVRFGGGGVAREEAGLKILAFEVAAAMSRLVSLYCSLSDVEIRRLRVDTLRAEGVARITSTDQSLLLWLACGEVVADLDRAAGSAARFGTRCCTARRSCTIFDRV
;
A
#
# COMPACT_ATOMS: atom_id res chain seq x y z
N MET A 1 57.35 17.13 -25.19
CA MET A 1 56.70 17.54 -23.93
C MET A 1 55.18 17.48 -24.13
N ALA A 2 54.61 16.27 -24.06
CA ALA A 2 53.20 16.03 -24.35
C ALA A 2 52.34 16.55 -23.18
N ARG A 3 51.64 17.67 -23.42
CA ARG A 3 50.67 18.23 -22.47
C ARG A 3 49.50 17.26 -22.32
N GLN A 4 49.46 16.52 -21.21
CA GLN A 4 48.26 15.76 -20.85
C GLN A 4 47.13 16.74 -20.50
N PRO A 5 45.96 16.62 -21.14
CA PRO A 5 44.88 17.59 -20.97
C PRO A 5 44.10 17.33 -19.66
N ALA A 6 43.74 18.43 -18.99
CA ALA A 6 43.20 18.46 -17.63
C ALA A 6 41.79 17.83 -17.46
N TRP A 7 41.15 17.34 -18.52
CA TRP A 7 39.83 16.74 -18.44
C TRP A 7 39.83 15.28 -17.94
N LEU A 8 40.99 14.64 -17.76
CA LEU A 8 41.06 13.27 -17.22
C LEU A 8 40.97 13.17 -15.69
N ARG A 9 40.59 14.26 -14.99
CA ARG A 9 40.32 14.23 -13.54
C ARG A 9 38.86 14.55 -13.24
N VAL A 10 37.92 13.95 -13.97
CA VAL A 10 36.57 13.79 -13.46
C VAL A 10 36.48 12.38 -12.88
N ARG A 11 37.06 12.25 -11.69
CA ARG A 11 36.80 11.13 -10.78
C ARG A 11 35.34 11.27 -10.36
N PHE A 12 34.43 10.76 -11.18
CA PHE A 12 33.05 10.53 -10.79
C PHE A 12 33.09 9.57 -9.61
N GLY A 13 33.01 10.13 -8.41
CA GLY A 13 32.72 9.40 -7.18
C GLY A 13 31.32 8.83 -7.26
N GLY A 14 31.13 7.81 -8.10
CA GLY A 14 29.89 7.05 -8.27
C GLY A 14 29.72 6.01 -7.17
N GLY A 15 29.74 6.43 -5.91
CA GLY A 15 29.57 5.54 -4.74
C GLY A 15 28.18 5.56 -4.11
N GLY A 16 27.36 6.59 -4.37
CA GLY A 16 26.07 6.80 -3.70
C GLY A 16 24.82 6.53 -4.54
N VAL A 17 24.87 6.81 -5.84
CA VAL A 17 23.67 6.84 -6.71
C VAL A 17 23.02 5.47 -6.87
N ALA A 18 23.81 4.38 -6.93
CA ALA A 18 23.28 3.03 -7.12
C ALA A 18 22.42 2.53 -5.94
N ARG A 19 22.73 2.92 -4.69
CA ARG A 19 21.93 2.52 -3.51
C ARG A 19 20.63 3.32 -3.42
N GLU A 20 20.67 4.60 -3.78
CA GLU A 20 19.48 5.45 -3.80
C GLU A 20 18.50 5.01 -4.87
N GLU A 21 18.97 4.75 -6.10
CA GLU A 21 18.13 4.21 -7.18
C GLU A 21 17.47 2.88 -6.81
N ALA A 22 18.21 1.96 -6.15
CA ALA A 22 17.67 0.71 -5.68
C ALA A 22 16.57 0.91 -4.62
N GLY A 23 16.79 1.82 -3.67
CA GLY A 23 15.79 2.18 -2.65
C GLY A 23 14.54 2.83 -3.25
N LEU A 24 14.70 3.72 -4.22
CA LEU A 24 13.59 4.35 -4.95
C LEU A 24 12.78 3.31 -5.74
N LYS A 25 13.44 2.35 -6.39
CA LYS A 25 12.76 1.25 -7.11
C LYS A 25 11.93 0.39 -6.16
N ILE A 26 12.48 -0.03 -5.02
CA ILE A 26 11.75 -0.81 -4.01
C ILE A 26 10.54 -0.02 -3.50
N LEU A 27 10.72 1.26 -3.17
CA LEU A 27 9.64 2.13 -2.72
C LEU A 27 8.53 2.26 -3.76
N ALA A 28 8.87 2.42 -5.05
CA ALA A 28 7.89 2.50 -6.13
C ALA A 28 7.03 1.24 -6.22
N PHE A 29 7.63 0.05 -6.08
CA PHE A 29 6.89 -1.21 -6.04
C PHE A 29 6.03 -1.36 -4.78
N GLU A 30 6.53 -0.94 -3.61
CA GLU A 30 5.74 -0.95 -2.37
C GLU A 30 4.51 -0.06 -2.47
N VAL A 31 4.67 1.16 -3.02
CA VAL A 31 3.58 2.12 -3.22
C VAL A 31 2.59 1.59 -4.27
N ALA A 32 3.08 1.07 -5.40
CA ALA A 32 2.21 0.49 -6.42
C ALA A 32 1.40 -0.70 -5.87
N ALA A 33 2.01 -1.56 -5.06
CA ALA A 33 1.32 -2.67 -4.40
C ALA A 33 0.28 -2.17 -3.37
N ALA A 34 0.59 -1.12 -2.61
CA ALA A 34 -0.37 -0.51 -1.67
C ALA A 34 -1.56 0.14 -2.41
N MET A 35 -1.29 0.87 -3.49
CA MET A 35 -2.32 1.46 -4.35
C MET A 35 -3.21 0.39 -4.98
N SER A 36 -2.63 -0.68 -5.52
CA SER A 36 -3.39 -1.78 -6.10
C SER A 36 -4.35 -2.40 -5.08
N ARG A 37 -3.88 -2.65 -3.84
CA ARG A 37 -4.74 -3.15 -2.76
C ARG A 37 -5.86 -2.19 -2.41
N LEU A 38 -5.58 -0.88 -2.31
CA LEU A 38 -6.59 0.14 -2.03
C LEU A 38 -7.68 0.19 -3.11
N VAL A 39 -7.30 0.13 -4.38
CA VAL A 39 -8.26 0.09 -5.49
C VAL A 39 -9.10 -1.18 -5.44
N SER A 40 -8.48 -2.35 -5.24
CA SER A 40 -9.21 -3.62 -5.10
C SER A 40 -10.20 -3.60 -3.93
N LEU A 41 -9.79 -3.02 -2.80
CA LEU A 41 -10.65 -2.88 -1.62
C LEU A 41 -11.82 -1.94 -1.89
N TYR A 42 -11.56 -0.79 -2.51
CA TYR A 42 -12.60 0.15 -2.96
C TYR A 42 -13.62 -0.53 -3.90
N CYS A 43 -13.16 -1.29 -4.89
CA CYS A 43 -14.05 -2.04 -5.78
C CYS A 43 -14.85 -3.10 -5.02
N SER A 44 -14.24 -3.83 -4.08
CA SER A 44 -14.94 -4.85 -3.28
C SER A 44 -16.05 -4.29 -2.37
N LEU A 45 -16.00 -2.98 -2.09
CA LEU A 45 -16.99 -2.26 -1.29
C LEU A 45 -18.16 -1.71 -2.13
N SER A 46 -18.23 -1.99 -3.43
CA SER A 46 -19.37 -1.59 -4.24
C SER A 46 -20.65 -2.30 -3.79
N ASP A 47 -21.81 -1.70 -3.99
CA ASP A 47 -23.10 -2.29 -3.61
C ASP A 47 -23.34 -3.66 -4.27
N VAL A 48 -22.83 -3.84 -5.49
CA VAL A 48 -22.92 -5.11 -6.23
C VAL A 48 -22.09 -6.18 -5.56
N GLU A 49 -20.87 -5.85 -5.14
CA GLU A 49 -19.94 -6.78 -4.51
C GLU A 49 -20.38 -7.12 -3.09
N ILE A 50 -20.87 -6.14 -2.32
CA ILE A 50 -21.46 -6.36 -1.00
C ILE A 50 -22.71 -7.24 -1.09
N ARG A 51 -23.55 -7.05 -2.10
CA ARG A 51 -24.74 -7.89 -2.32
C ARG A 51 -24.33 -9.33 -2.66
N ARG A 52 -23.34 -9.53 -3.53
CA ARG A 52 -22.78 -10.87 -3.85
C ARG A 52 -22.22 -11.54 -2.61
N LEU A 53 -21.45 -10.81 -1.80
CA LEU A 53 -20.94 -11.31 -0.52
C LEU A 53 -22.10 -11.83 0.36
N ARG A 54 -23.16 -11.04 0.55
CA ARG A 54 -24.29 -11.40 1.43
C ARG A 54 -25.19 -12.52 0.90
N VAL A 55 -25.43 -12.57 -0.41
CA VAL A 55 -26.38 -13.52 -1.00
C VAL A 55 -25.72 -14.83 -1.40
N ASP A 56 -24.45 -14.78 -1.83
CA ASP A 56 -23.75 -15.94 -2.39
C ASP A 56 -22.72 -16.46 -1.39
N THR A 57 -21.72 -15.65 -1.04
CA THR A 57 -20.56 -16.11 -0.23
C THR A 57 -20.97 -16.47 1.19
N LEU A 58 -21.70 -15.61 1.90
CA LEU A 58 -22.11 -15.84 3.29
C LEU A 58 -23.20 -16.91 3.43
N ARG A 59 -23.85 -17.29 2.32
CA ARG A 59 -24.86 -18.37 2.28
C ARG A 59 -24.34 -19.65 1.65
N ALA A 60 -23.06 -19.69 1.27
CA ALA A 60 -22.44 -20.89 0.78
C ALA A 60 -22.49 -21.98 1.85
N GLU A 61 -22.84 -23.20 1.44
CA GLU A 61 -22.96 -24.36 2.33
C GLU A 61 -21.67 -24.61 3.14
N GLY A 62 -20.50 -24.34 2.54
CA GLY A 62 -19.21 -24.45 3.21
C GLY A 62 -19.05 -23.48 4.40
N VAL A 63 -19.53 -22.25 4.27
CA VAL A 63 -19.49 -21.24 5.34
C VAL A 63 -20.45 -21.62 6.47
N ALA A 64 -21.66 -22.05 6.10
CA ALA A 64 -22.67 -22.54 7.04
C ALA A 64 -22.18 -23.74 7.85
N ARG A 65 -21.40 -24.64 7.23
CA ARG A 65 -20.90 -25.86 7.85
C ARG A 65 -19.67 -25.65 8.74
N ILE A 66 -18.79 -24.70 8.42
CA ILE A 66 -17.48 -24.55 9.08
C ILE A 66 -17.45 -23.35 10.05
N THR A 67 -18.26 -22.32 9.81
CA THR A 67 -18.21 -21.06 10.57
C THR A 67 -19.47 -20.84 11.37
N SER A 68 -20.58 -20.49 10.72
CA SER A 68 -21.87 -20.19 11.35
C SER A 68 -22.97 -20.08 10.31
N THR A 69 -24.21 -20.34 10.69
CA THR A 69 -25.41 -20.07 9.88
C THR A 69 -25.96 -18.65 10.10
N ASP A 70 -25.54 -17.96 11.16
CA ASP A 70 -26.01 -16.62 11.50
C ASP A 70 -25.43 -15.56 10.55
N GLN A 71 -26.28 -15.04 9.68
CA GLN A 71 -25.93 -14.04 8.67
C GLN A 71 -25.49 -12.70 9.29
N SER A 72 -25.98 -12.35 10.48
CA SER A 72 -25.61 -11.11 11.16
C SER A 72 -24.18 -11.19 11.71
N LEU A 73 -23.83 -12.33 12.30
CA LEU A 73 -22.47 -12.63 12.77
C LEU A 73 -21.48 -12.69 11.61
N LEU A 74 -21.83 -13.40 10.53
CA LEU A 74 -20.98 -13.52 9.35
C LEU A 74 -20.71 -12.16 8.68
N LEU A 75 -21.72 -11.31 8.59
CA LEU A 75 -21.55 -9.95 8.07
C LEU A 75 -20.66 -9.11 9.00
N TRP A 76 -20.82 -9.24 10.32
CA TRP A 76 -19.98 -8.54 11.28
C TRP A 76 -18.51 -8.95 11.17
N LEU A 77 -18.23 -10.26 11.01
CA LEU A 77 -16.89 -10.79 10.77
C LEU A 77 -16.29 -10.22 9.48
N ALA A 78 -17.05 -10.26 8.37
CA ALA A 78 -16.60 -9.72 7.10
C ALA A 78 -16.31 -8.21 7.17
N CYS A 79 -17.14 -7.43 7.87
CA CYS A 79 -16.87 -6.01 8.12
C CYS A 79 -15.58 -5.82 8.92
N GLY A 80 -15.33 -6.66 9.93
CA GLY A 80 -14.10 -6.62 10.71
C GLY A 80 -12.85 -6.89 9.87
N GLU A 81 -12.91 -7.84 8.94
CA GLU A 81 -11.81 -8.13 7.99
C GLU A 81 -11.53 -6.93 7.08
N VAL A 82 -12.58 -6.31 6.54
CA VAL A 82 -12.44 -5.12 5.69
C VAL A 82 -11.83 -3.95 6.45
N VAL A 83 -12.23 -3.71 7.70
CA VAL A 83 -11.65 -2.65 8.54
C VAL A 83 -10.17 -2.94 8.82
N ALA A 84 -9.81 -4.19 9.13
CA ALA A 84 -8.42 -4.58 9.34
C ALA A 84 -7.56 -4.39 8.06
N ASP A 85 -8.14 -4.63 6.88
CA ASP A 85 -7.49 -4.36 5.60
C ASP A 85 -7.27 -2.86 5.38
N LEU A 86 -8.26 -2.03 5.71
CA LEU A 86 -8.16 -0.56 5.68
C LEU A 86 -7.08 -0.06 6.64
N ASP A 87 -7.02 -0.57 7.87
CA ASP A 87 -6.00 -0.19 8.85
C ASP A 87 -4.59 -0.51 8.36
N ARG A 88 -4.40 -1.67 7.71
CA ARG A 88 -3.10 -2.00 7.10
C ARG A 88 -2.75 -1.06 5.94
N ALA A 89 -3.74 -0.66 5.15
CA ALA A 89 -3.54 0.33 4.09
C ALA A 89 -3.19 1.72 4.68
N ALA A 90 -3.90 2.17 5.71
CA ALA A 90 -3.60 3.40 6.43
C ALA A 90 -2.19 3.37 7.06
N GLY A 91 -1.80 2.25 7.66
CA GLY A 91 -0.44 2.04 8.17
C GLY A 91 0.62 2.14 7.07
N SER A 92 0.36 1.60 5.88
CA SER A 92 1.28 1.77 4.73
C SER A 92 1.37 3.23 4.28
N ALA A 93 0.26 3.95 4.22
CA ALA A 93 0.22 5.37 3.87
C ALA A 93 0.96 6.24 4.89
N ALA A 94 0.79 5.98 6.19
CA ALA A 94 1.52 6.67 7.25
C ALA A 94 3.04 6.45 7.14
N ARG A 95 3.47 5.22 6.83
CA ARG A 95 4.89 4.90 6.59
C ARG A 95 5.45 5.62 5.37
N PHE A 96 4.69 5.80 4.29
CA PHE A 96 5.13 6.62 3.15
C PHE A 96 5.16 8.12 3.50
N GLY A 97 4.16 8.60 4.25
CA GLY A 97 4.06 9.99 4.69
C GLY A 97 5.26 10.42 5.53
N THR A 98 5.65 9.61 6.53
CA THR A 98 6.82 9.92 7.38
C THR A 98 8.13 10.05 6.58
N ARG A 99 8.34 9.24 5.52
CA ARG A 99 9.49 9.39 4.61
C ARG A 99 9.43 10.65 3.75
N CYS A 100 8.24 11.16 3.46
CA CYS A 100 8.05 12.39 2.68
C CYS A 100 8.18 13.65 3.55
N CYS A 101 7.69 13.61 4.80
CA CYS A 101 7.75 14.74 5.74
C CYS A 101 9.17 15.06 6.22
N THR A 102 10.03 14.03 6.35
CA THR A 102 11.46 14.25 6.67
C THR A 102 12.21 14.95 5.53
N ALA A 103 11.77 14.78 4.28
CA ALA A 103 12.32 15.47 3.12
C ALA A 103 11.74 16.88 2.93
N ARG A 104 10.50 17.16 3.39
CA ARG A 104 9.87 18.48 3.24
C ARG A 104 8.84 18.73 4.36
N ARG A 105 9.03 19.82 5.12
CA ARG A 105 8.17 20.29 6.24
C ARG A 105 6.69 20.63 5.88
N SER A 106 6.15 20.17 4.75
CA SER A 106 4.85 20.63 4.24
C SER A 106 3.70 19.60 4.25
N CYS A 107 3.89 18.39 4.79
CA CYS A 107 2.82 17.39 4.82
C CYS A 107 2.11 17.36 6.18
N THR A 108 1.39 18.43 6.51
CA THR A 108 0.46 18.50 7.66
C THR A 108 -0.98 18.13 7.27
N ILE A 109 -1.18 17.47 6.13
CA ILE A 109 -2.54 17.14 5.62
C ILE A 109 -3.19 16.03 6.47
N PHE A 110 -2.42 15.07 6.97
CA PHE A 110 -2.92 13.98 7.80
C PHE A 110 -2.88 14.26 9.32
N ASP A 111 -2.33 15.41 9.75
CA ASP A 111 -2.26 15.78 11.18
C ASP A 111 -3.55 16.44 11.69
N ARG A 112 -4.58 16.56 10.83
CA ARG A 112 -5.85 17.23 11.12
C ARG A 112 -7.09 16.34 11.09
N VAL A 113 -6.96 15.05 10.84
CA VAL A 113 -8.08 14.09 10.88
C VAL A 113 -7.84 13.12 12.02
#